data_AF-A0A6N7HFZ8-F1
#
_entry.id   AF-A0A6N7HFZ8-F1
#
_cell.length_a   1.000
_cell.length_b   1.000
_cell.length_c   1.000
_cell.angle_alpha   90.00
_cell.angle_beta   90.00
_cell.angle_gamma   90.00
#
_symmetry.space_group_name_H-M   'P 1'
#
loop_
_entity.id
_entity.type
_entity.pdbx_description
1 polymer ?
#
loop_
_entity_poly.entity_id
_entity_poly.type
_entity_poly.pdbx_seq_one_letter_code
_entity_poly.pdbx_strand_id
1 'polypeptide(L)' 'MSSTRPTFTESDFHKATFSQPNQSCVEVAQQSGWAEVRDSKTAFGAANDHRLVLTGLEATTFLSVVKTGRLDR' A
#
# COMPACT_ATOMS: atom_id res chain seq x y z
N MET A 1 17.51 12.49 -0.51
CA MET A 1 18.07 11.31 -1.20
C MET A 1 16.95 10.71 -2.04
N SER A 2 17.05 10.78 -3.37
CA SER A 2 16.03 10.18 -4.24
C SER A 2 16.28 8.67 -4.32
N SER A 3 15.60 7.91 -3.48
CA SER A 3 15.60 6.45 -3.55
C SER A 3 14.83 6.03 -4.80
N THR A 4 15.42 5.23 -5.69
CA THR A 4 14.72 4.66 -6.83
C THR A 4 13.61 3.73 -6.32
N ARG A 5 12.40 3.84 -6.89
CA ARG A 5 11.28 2.94 -6.56
C ARG A 5 11.68 1.49 -6.90
N PRO A 6 11.57 0.54 -5.95
CA PRO A 6 11.76 -0.87 -6.24
C PRO A 6 10.59 -1.39 -7.08
N THR A 7 10.86 -2.37 -7.95
CA THR A 7 9.81 -3.14 -8.59
C THR A 7 9.34 -4.21 -7.62
N PHE A 8 8.13 -4.06 -7.07
CA PHE A 8 7.51 -5.09 -6.26
C PHE A 8 6.98 -6.24 -7.12
N THR A 9 7.24 -7.46 -6.66
CA THR A 9 6.67 -8.71 -7.14
C THR A 9 5.40 -9.06 -6.35
N GLU A 10 4.61 -10.01 -6.84
CA GLU A 10 3.39 -10.44 -6.15
C GLU A 10 3.67 -10.97 -4.73
N SER A 11 4.80 -11.66 -4.53
CA SER A 11 5.18 -12.20 -3.22
C SER A 11 5.52 -11.16 -2.17
N ASP A 12 5.83 -9.92 -2.57
CA ASP A 12 6.13 -8.84 -1.64
C ASP A 12 4.85 -8.26 -1.00
N PHE A 13 3.68 -8.59 -1.56
CA PHE A 13 2.39 -8.10 -1.10
C PHE A 13 1.81 -8.99 0.00
N HIS A 14 1.46 -8.37 1.12
CA HIS A 14 0.82 -9.03 2.25
C HIS A 14 -0.60 -8.53 2.44
N LYS A 15 -1.53 -9.47 2.62
CA LYS A 15 -2.94 -9.16 2.89
C LYS A 15 -3.09 -8.43 4.21
N ALA A 16 -3.81 -7.32 4.23
CA ALA A 16 -4.12 -6.62 5.47
C ALA A 16 -5.03 -7.47 6.36
N THR A 17 -4.70 -7.65 7.64
CA THR A 17 -5.49 -8.49 8.56
C THR A 17 -6.87 -7.90 8.90
N PHE A 18 -7.00 -6.57 8.88
CA PHE A 18 -8.26 -5.85 9.10
C PHE A 18 -9.25 -5.92 7.93
N SER A 19 -8.88 -6.59 6.85
CA SER A 19 -9.68 -6.71 5.62
C SER A 19 -10.77 -7.80 5.70
N GLN A 20 -11.06 -8.38 6.87
CA GLN A 20 -12.05 -9.48 7.01
C GLN A 20 -13.47 -9.01 7.40
N PRO A 21 -14.53 -9.83 7.17
CA PRO A 21 -14.56 -11.08 6.38
C PRO A 21 -14.94 -10.86 4.90
N ASN A 22 -15.59 -9.73 4.57
CA ASN A 22 -16.11 -9.44 3.22
C ASN A 22 -15.32 -8.34 2.48
N GLN A 23 -14.12 -8.00 2.96
CA GLN A 23 -13.36 -6.83 2.50
C GLN A 23 -11.88 -7.16 2.24
N SER A 24 -11.56 -8.42 1.91
CA SER A 24 -10.19 -8.96 1.76
C SER A 24 -9.47 -8.48 0.49
N CYS A 25 -9.72 -7.24 0.07
CA CYS A 25 -9.17 -6.65 -1.14
C CYS A 25 -7.80 -6.03 -0.91
N VAL A 26 -7.48 -5.53 0.27
CA VAL A 26 -6.26 -4.72 0.42
C VAL A 26 -5.02 -5.59 0.66
N GLU A 27 -4.02 -5.40 -0.20
CA GLU A 27 -2.65 -5.87 -0.02
C GLU A 27 -1.68 -4.69 0.04
N VAL A 28 -0.64 -4.85 0.87
CA VAL A 28 0.40 -3.85 1.07
C VAL A 28 1.77 -4.50 0.90
N ALA A 29 2.65 -3.85 0.16
CA ALA A 29 4.07 -4.18 0.10
C ALA A 29 4.90 -3.00 0.63
N GLN A 30 6.02 -3.29 1.30
CA GLN A 30 6.91 -2.25 1.82
C GLN A 30 8.38 -2.68 1.71
N GLN A 31 9.21 -1.89 1.03
CA GLN A 31 10.63 -2.15 0.87
C GLN A 31 11.39 -0.87 0.53
N SER A 32 12.64 -0.74 0.99
CA SER A 32 13.59 0.34 0.59
C SER A 32 13.03 1.76 0.69
N GLY A 33 12.18 2.03 1.69
CA GLY A 33 11.55 3.33 1.87
C GLY A 33 10.46 3.63 0.84
N TRP A 34 9.77 2.61 0.34
CA TRP A 34 8.59 2.70 -0.51
C TRP A 34 7.50 1.78 0.03
N ALA A 35 6.24 2.15 -0.22
CA ALA A 35 5.08 1.34 0.05
C ALA A 35 4.14 1.33 -1.17
N GLU A 36 3.57 0.18 -1.47
CA GLU A 36 2.51 0.04 -2.47
C GLU A 36 1.27 -0.57 -1.84
N VAL A 37 0.10 -0.04 -2.21
CA VAL A 37 -1.21 -0.57 -1.82
C VAL A 37 -1.96 -0.94 -3.08
N ARG A 38 -2.53 -2.15 -3.10
CA ARG A 38 -3.29 -2.67 -4.24
C ARG A 38 -4.58 -3.37 -3.81
N ASP A 39 -5.50 -3.46 -4.78
CA ASP A 39 -6.68 -4.34 -4.69
C ASP A 39 -6.34 -5.73 -5.25
N SER A 40 -6.21 -6.68 -4.34
CA SER A 40 -5.97 -8.10 -4.61
C SER A 40 -7.14 -8.85 -5.25
N LYS A 41 -8.32 -8.22 -5.42
CA LYS A 41 -9.37 -8.74 -6.30
C LYS A 41 -8.99 -8.62 -7.78
N THR A 42 -8.06 -7.74 -8.09
CA THR A 42 -7.49 -7.62 -9.43
C THR A 42 -6.28 -8.55 -9.55
N ALA A 43 -6.18 -9.28 -10.67
CA ALA A 43 -5.03 -10.13 -10.94
C ALA A 43 -3.75 -9.28 -11.00
N PHE A 44 -2.68 -9.77 -10.39
CA PHE A 44 -1.41 -9.04 -10.34
C PHE A 44 -0.89 -8.72 -11.75
N GLY A 45 -0.55 -7.45 -11.99
CA GLY A 45 -0.02 -6.99 -13.28
C GLY A 45 -1.05 -6.87 -14.40
N ALA A 46 -2.33 -7.12 -14.13
CA ALA A 46 -3.39 -6.84 -15.10
C ALA A 46 -3.46 -5.34 -15.43
N ALA A 47 -4.04 -5.00 -16.59
CA ALA A 47 -4.15 -3.60 -17.03
C ALA A 47 -4.92 -2.70 -16.04
N ASN A 48 -5.80 -3.28 -15.24
CA ASN A 48 -6.58 -2.62 -14.19
C ASN A 48 -6.01 -2.80 -12.77
N ASP A 49 -4.80 -3.37 -12.61
CA ASP A 49 -4.09 -3.50 -11.32
C ASP A 49 -3.50 -2.15 -10.92
N HIS A 50 -4.38 -1.18 -10.63
CA HIS A 50 -3.98 0.14 -10.20
C HIS A 50 -3.43 0.09 -8.78
N ARG A 51 -2.28 0.74 -8.57
CA ARG A 51 -1.56 0.73 -7.29
C ARG A 51 -1.39 2.15 -6.78
N LEU A 52 -1.64 2.34 -5.49
CA LEU A 52 -1.22 3.54 -4.78
C LEU A 52 0.24 3.36 -4.40
N VAL A 53 1.09 4.28 -4.85
CA VAL A 53 2.54 4.23 -4.65
C VAL A 53 2.91 5.39 -3.74
N LEU A 54 3.58 5.08 -2.64
CA LEU A 54 3.99 6.05 -1.64
C LEU A 54 5.48 5.91 -1.38
N THR A 55 6.17 7.03 -1.24
CA THR A 55 7.45 7.05 -0.55
C THR A 55 7.25 6.70 0.92
N GLY A 56 8.30 6.26 1.59
CA GLY A 56 8.26 5.88 3.00
C GLY A 56 7.89 7.06 3.89
N LEU A 57 8.26 8.28 3.50
CA LEU A 57 7.87 9.51 4.20
C LEU A 57 6.36 9.78 4.05
N GLU A 58 5.81 9.67 2.84
CA GLU A 58 4.37 9.84 2.60
C GLU A 58 3.56 8.79 3.35
N ALA A 59 3.96 7.52 3.27
CA ALA A 59 3.31 6.43 3.99
C ALA A 59 3.33 6.64 5.51
N THR A 60 4.48 7.01 6.09
CA THR A 60 4.60 7.25 7.53
C THR A 60 3.79 8.47 7.97
N THR A 61 3.82 9.54 7.19
CA THR A 61 3.06 10.77 7.47
C THR A 61 1.56 10.48 7.46
N PHE A 62 1.07 9.79 6.42
CA PHE A 62 -0.32 9.38 6.31
C PHE A 62 -0.75 8.54 7.51
N LEU A 63 0.01 7.50 7.84
CA LEU A 63 -0.30 6.63 8.98
C LEU A 63 -0.31 7.38 10.32
N SER A 64 0.62 8.32 10.51
CA SER A 64 0.67 9.15 11.71
C SER A 64 -0.58 10.03 11.84
N VAL A 65 -0.98 10.68 10.75
CA VAL A 65 -2.18 11.53 10.71
C VAL A 65 -3.45 10.72 10.96
N VAL A 66 -3.61 9.57 10.29
CA VAL A 66 -4.78 8.68 10.44
C VAL A 66 -4.87 8.16 11.88
N LYS A 67 -3.76 7.70 12.46
CA LYS A 67 -3.74 7.18 13.85
C LYS A 67 -4.04 8.24 14.89
N THR A 68 -3.71 9.50 14.62
CA THR A 68 -3.96 10.62 15.54
C THR A 68 -5.31 11.30 15.31
N GLY A 69 -6.11 10.81 14.34
CA GLY A 69 -7.45 11.33 14.06
C GLY A 69 -7.47 12.72 13.44
N ARG A 70 -6.33 13.23 12.94
CA ARG A 70 -6.21 14.58 12.36
C ARG A 70 -6.45 14.57 10.86
N LEU A 71 -7.56 13.99 10.43
CA LEU A 71 -8.03 14.17 9.06
C LEU A 71 -8.85 15.46 9.07
N ASP A 72 -8.22 16.57 8.66
CA ASP A 72 -8.95 17.83 8.49
C ASP A 72 -10.16 17.57 7.58
N ARG A 73 -11.34 17.92 8.09
CA ARG A 73 -12.64 17.68 7.45
C ARG A 73 -13.21 18.98 6.94
#